data_AF-A0A0Q5ZGS5-F1
#
_entry.id   AF-A0A0Q5ZGS5-F1
#
_cell.length_a   1.000
_cell.length_b   1.000
_cell.length_c   1.000
_cell.angle_alpha   90.00
_cell.angle_beta   90.00
_cell.angle_gamma   90.00
#
_symmetry.space_group_name_H-M   'P 1'
#
loop_
_entity.id
_entity.type
_entity.pdbx_description
1 polymer ?
#
loop_
_entity_poly.entity_id
_entity_poly.type
_entity_poly.pdbx_seq_one_letter_code
_entity_poly.pdbx_strand_id
1 'polypeptide(L)'
;MERLKTNLNMKRIFFFISLFFVLIIGTMVSCATRKPIEPVVITNTKEITHTVRDTVYQIEADQSLYQAYIECVNGKPVIKETPETKSNSKAGKSLDQPKATINGNLLNIECNKKAEELFKQWKETYIKEHEQKPIYVPQPVYKDKPLTLWQKSQIWLGRIFLGFISLGALAFILRWKKII
;
A
#
# COMPACT_ATOMS: atom_id res chain seq x y z
N MET A 1 -17.17 -63.81 -56.99
CA MET A 1 -17.30 -62.34 -57.10
C MET A 1 -17.75 -61.63 -55.81
N GLU A 2 -18.23 -62.34 -54.78
CA GLU A 2 -18.72 -61.71 -53.53
C GLU A 2 -17.62 -61.25 -52.55
N ARG A 3 -16.47 -61.94 -52.45
CA ARG A 3 -15.39 -61.56 -51.51
C ARG A 3 -14.68 -60.24 -51.84
N LEU A 4 -14.64 -59.84 -53.12
CA LEU A 4 -14.09 -58.54 -53.54
C LEU A 4 -15.03 -57.39 -53.17
N LYS A 5 -16.35 -57.62 -53.20
CA LYS A 5 -17.39 -56.63 -52.88
C LYS A 5 -17.44 -56.33 -51.37
N THR A 6 -17.21 -57.33 -50.51
CA THR A 6 -17.15 -57.14 -49.05
C THR A 6 -15.90 -56.40 -48.60
N ASN A 7 -14.74 -56.64 -49.22
CA ASN A 7 -13.49 -55.96 -48.89
C ASN A 7 -13.50 -54.48 -49.32
N LEU A 8 -14.10 -54.16 -50.47
CA LEU A 8 -14.28 -52.79 -50.94
C LEU A 8 -15.22 -51.99 -50.02
N ASN A 9 -16.33 -52.60 -49.57
CA ASN A 9 -17.27 -51.97 -48.64
C ASN A 9 -16.67 -51.76 -47.25
N MET A 10 -15.88 -52.70 -46.73
CA MET A 10 -15.24 -52.58 -45.42
C MET A 10 -14.17 -51.48 -45.40
N LYS A 11 -13.32 -51.38 -46.43
CA LYS A 11 -12.36 -50.26 -46.56
C LYS A 11 -13.06 -48.90 -46.68
N ARG A 12 -14.20 -48.86 -47.39
CA ARG A 12 -15.00 -47.64 -47.53
C ARG A 12 -15.64 -47.21 -46.21
N ILE A 13 -16.11 -48.15 -45.40
CA ILE A 13 -16.64 -47.90 -44.04
C ILE A 13 -15.54 -47.39 -43.11
N PHE A 14 -14.36 -48.02 -43.10
CA PHE A 14 -13.21 -47.55 -42.31
C PHE A 14 -12.75 -46.15 -42.70
N PHE A 15 -12.77 -45.82 -44.01
CA PHE A 15 -12.47 -44.47 -44.50
C PHE A 15 -13.48 -43.42 -43.98
N PHE A 16 -14.77 -43.75 -43.99
CA PHE A 16 -15.80 -42.85 -43.44
C PHE A 16 -15.69 -42.65 -41.93
N ILE A 17 -15.36 -43.70 -41.17
CA ILE A 17 -15.14 -43.61 -39.71
C ILE A 17 -13.92 -42.74 -39.40
N SER A 18 -12.82 -42.92 -40.13
CA SER A 18 -11.61 -42.11 -39.97
C SER A 18 -11.87 -40.63 -40.28
N LEU A 19 -12.64 -40.34 -41.33
CA LEU A 19 -13.00 -38.96 -41.70
C LEU A 19 -13.84 -38.28 -40.61
N PHE A 20 -14.79 -39.00 -40.03
CA PHE A 20 -15.63 -38.50 -38.95
C PHE A 20 -14.81 -38.19 -37.69
N PHE A 21 -13.83 -39.03 -37.38
CA PHE A 21 -12.96 -38.85 -36.22
C PHE A 21 -12.06 -37.61 -36.36
N VAL A 22 -11.51 -37.37 -37.55
CA VAL A 22 -10.70 -36.17 -37.84
C VAL A 22 -11.54 -34.90 -37.75
N LEU A 23 -12.79 -34.93 -38.21
CA LEU A 23 -13.70 -33.78 -38.13
C LEU A 23 -14.02 -33.40 -36.66
N ILE A 24 -14.22 -34.38 -35.78
CA ILE A 24 -14.50 -34.16 -34.35
C ILE A 24 -13.29 -33.57 -33.62
N ILE A 25 -12.08 -34.04 -33.94
CA ILE A 25 -10.86 -33.50 -33.33
C ILE A 25 -10.63 -32.05 -33.76
N GLY A 26 -10.91 -31.72 -35.03
CA GLY A 26 -10.74 -30.38 -35.58
C GLY A 26 -11.59 -29.30 -34.90
N THR A 27 -12.78 -29.65 -34.38
CA THR A 27 -13.66 -28.68 -33.71
C THR A 27 -13.27 -28.40 -32.26
N MET A 28 -12.48 -29.26 -31.62
CA MET A 28 -12.05 -29.11 -30.22
C MET A 28 -10.84 -28.18 -30.05
N VAL A 29 -10.03 -27.94 -31.09
CA VAL A 29 -8.75 -27.20 -30.98
C VAL A 29 -8.93 -25.68 -31.14
N SER A 30 -10.09 -25.18 -31.58
CA SER A 30 -10.24 -23.76 -31.96
C SER A 30 -10.63 -22.80 -30.82
N CYS A 31 -10.84 -23.26 -29.59
CA CYS A 31 -11.32 -22.41 -28.49
C CYS A 31 -10.22 -22.06 -27.47
N ALA A 32 -9.16 -21.39 -27.90
CA ALA A 32 -8.24 -20.72 -26.99
C ALA A 32 -8.57 -19.22 -26.91
N THR A 33 -9.48 -18.84 -26.00
CA THR A 33 -9.73 -17.43 -25.67
C THR A 33 -8.54 -16.87 -24.90
N ARG A 34 -7.89 -15.84 -25.47
CA ARG A 34 -6.87 -15.06 -24.76
C ARG A 34 -7.55 -14.24 -23.65
N LYS A 35 -7.19 -14.50 -22.39
CA LYS A 35 -7.63 -13.67 -21.26
C LYS A 35 -6.94 -12.29 -21.34
N PRO A 36 -7.65 -11.17 -21.13
CA PRO A 36 -7.02 -9.86 -21.11
C PRO A 36 -6.16 -9.66 -19.86
N ILE A 37 -5.15 -8.79 -20.00
CA ILE A 37 -4.13 -8.48 -18.99
C ILE A 37 -4.76 -7.65 -17.85
N GLU A 38 -4.41 -7.98 -16.61
CA GLU A 38 -4.89 -7.31 -15.40
C GLU A 38 -4.38 -5.86 -15.32
N PRO A 39 -5.18 -4.91 -14.80
CA PRO A 39 -4.79 -3.51 -14.73
C PRO A 39 -3.67 -3.27 -13.69
N VAL A 40 -2.68 -2.46 -14.08
CA VAL A 40 -1.56 -2.04 -13.23
C VAL A 40 -2.06 -1.13 -12.10
N VAL A 41 -1.82 -1.54 -10.85
CA VAL A 41 -2.08 -0.72 -9.66
C VAL A 41 -0.91 0.23 -9.43
N ILE A 42 -1.13 1.52 -9.66
CA ILE A 42 -0.13 2.57 -9.39
C ILE A 42 -0.06 2.77 -7.86
N THR A 43 1.12 2.54 -7.29
CA THR A 43 1.37 2.65 -5.84
C THR A 43 1.68 4.10 -5.45
N ASN A 44 1.01 4.59 -4.41
CA ASN A 44 1.14 5.97 -3.90
C ASN A 44 2.54 6.28 -3.36
N THR A 45 3.23 7.25 -3.94
CA THR A 45 4.48 7.81 -3.38
C THR A 45 4.13 8.99 -2.46
N LYS A 46 4.43 8.87 -1.16
CA LYS A 46 4.28 9.97 -0.20
C LYS A 46 5.57 10.79 -0.20
N GLU A 47 5.49 12.03 -0.65
CA GLU A 47 6.60 12.99 -0.57
C GLU A 47 6.42 13.85 0.69
N ILE A 48 7.31 13.67 1.66
CA ILE A 48 7.33 14.45 2.91
C ILE A 48 8.34 15.58 2.70
N THR A 49 7.85 16.81 2.57
CA THR A 49 8.70 18.00 2.44
C THR A 49 8.93 18.63 3.82
N HIS A 50 10.20 18.68 4.25
CA HIS A 50 10.61 19.36 5.47
C HIS A 50 11.06 20.79 5.13
N THR A 51 10.26 21.80 5.46
CA THR A 51 10.67 23.19 5.29
C THR A 51 11.27 23.70 6.60
N VAL A 52 12.59 23.89 6.63
CA VAL A 52 13.31 24.50 7.75
C VAL A 52 13.17 26.02 7.62
N ARG A 53 12.57 26.68 8.61
CA ARG A 53 12.47 28.14 8.69
C ARG A 53 13.41 28.60 9.81
N ASP A 54 14.33 29.50 9.47
CA ASP A 54 15.23 30.10 10.44
C ASP A 54 14.47 31.19 11.23
N THR A 55 14.07 30.88 12.46
CA THR A 55 13.50 31.86 13.38
C THR A 55 14.50 32.17 14.49
N VAL A 56 14.83 33.45 14.65
CA VAL A 56 15.64 33.94 15.77
C VAL A 56 14.71 34.22 16.93
N TYR A 57 14.78 33.41 17.98
CA TYR A 57 14.02 33.64 19.19
C TYR A 57 14.80 34.59 20.10
N GLN A 58 14.17 35.69 20.47
CA GLN A 58 14.69 36.63 21.45
C GLN A 58 14.36 36.11 22.85
N ILE A 59 15.39 35.80 23.64
CA ILE A 59 15.24 35.41 25.05
C ILE A 59 15.27 36.69 25.89
N GLU A 60 14.31 36.86 26.79
CA GLU A 60 14.32 37.98 27.75
C GLU A 60 15.54 37.88 28.68
N ALA A 61 16.14 39.02 29.03
CA ALA A 61 17.22 39.06 30.00
C ALA A 61 16.70 38.63 31.39
N ASP A 62 17.42 37.72 32.06
CA ASP A 62 17.12 37.26 33.41
C ASP A 62 18.24 37.66 34.38
N GLN A 63 17.88 37.93 35.63
CA GLN A 63 18.81 38.38 36.67
C GLN A 63 18.50 37.70 38.01
N SER A 64 19.54 37.24 38.70
CA SER A 64 19.47 36.74 40.08
C SER A 64 20.43 37.52 40.97
N LEU A 65 20.10 37.63 42.26
CA LEU A 65 20.86 38.42 43.24
C LEU A 65 21.20 37.58 44.46
N TYR A 66 22.46 37.66 44.90
CA TYR A 66 22.93 37.11 46.16
C TYR A 66 23.62 38.19 46.99
N GLN A 67 23.27 38.28 48.26
CA GLN A 67 23.84 39.23 49.20
C GLN A 67 24.19 38.51 50.50
N ALA A 68 25.38 38.78 51.03
CA ALA A 68 25.83 38.30 52.34
C ALA A 68 26.94 39.21 52.89
N TYR A 69 27.16 39.18 54.20
CA TYR A 69 28.29 39.84 54.83
C TYR A 69 29.50 38.90 54.84
N ILE A 70 30.71 39.47 54.75
CA ILE A 70 31.95 38.75 54.98
C ILE A 70 32.42 39.09 56.39
N GLU A 71 32.40 38.10 57.28
CA GLU A 71 32.89 38.23 58.65
C GLU A 71 34.26 37.56 58.76
N CYS A 72 35.17 38.19 59.52
CA CYS A 72 36.48 37.62 59.77
C CYS A 72 36.44 36.85 61.09
N VAL A 73 36.52 35.52 61.02
CA VAL A 73 36.55 34.66 62.20
C VAL A 73 37.96 34.06 62.30
N ASN A 74 38.68 34.38 63.38
CA ASN A 74 40.06 33.91 63.62
C ASN A 74 41.01 34.21 62.45
N GLY A 75 40.91 35.39 61.85
CA GLY A 75 41.75 35.81 60.72
C GLY A 75 41.38 35.20 59.37
N LYS A 76 40.29 34.41 59.29
CA LYS A 76 39.81 33.80 58.04
C LYS A 76 38.47 34.43 57.63
N PRO A 77 38.29 34.80 56.34
CA PRO A 77 37.03 35.32 55.85
C PRO A 77 35.97 34.21 55.75
N VAL A 78 34.79 34.44 56.31
CA VAL A 78 33.65 33.52 56.33
C VAL A 78 32.39 34.27 55.89
N ILE A 79 31.55 33.62 55.10
CA ILE A 79 30.26 34.19 54.65
C ILE A 79 29.25 34.08 55.79
N LYS A 80 28.63 35.21 56.14
CA LYS A 80 27.55 35.29 57.13
C LYS A 80 26.27 35.82 56.50
N GLU A 81 25.26 34.95 56.51
CA GLU A 81 23.92 35.27 56.05
C GLU A 81 23.03 35.63 57.25
N THR A 82 22.58 36.88 57.31
CA THR A 82 21.54 37.35 58.23
C THR A 82 20.15 37.22 57.61
N PRO A 83 19.06 37.28 58.40
CA PRO A 83 17.69 37.23 57.88
C PRO A 83 17.42 38.29 56.79
N GLU A 84 18.01 39.48 56.92
CA GLU A 84 17.90 40.57 55.96
C GLU A 84 18.63 40.27 54.65
N THR A 85 19.85 39.74 54.72
CA THR A 85 20.59 39.38 53.51
C THR A 85 19.98 38.19 52.76
N LYS A 86 19.32 37.27 53.49
CA LYS A 86 18.58 36.15 52.91
C LYS A 86 17.32 36.61 52.18
N SER A 87 16.58 37.59 52.71
CA SER A 87 15.39 38.12 52.06
C SER A 87 15.70 38.97 50.82
N ASN A 88 16.88 39.61 50.81
CA ASN A 88 17.37 40.36 49.65
C ASN A 88 17.95 39.46 48.56
N SER A 89 18.39 38.25 48.89
CA SER A 89 18.85 37.28 47.91
C SER A 89 17.65 36.67 47.18
N LYS A 90 17.62 36.79 45.85
CA LYS A 90 16.47 36.41 45.02
C LYS A 90 16.91 35.60 43.81
N ALA A 91 16.16 34.52 43.55
CA ALA A 91 16.26 33.79 42.30
C ALA A 91 15.65 34.61 41.14
N GLY A 92 16.19 34.40 39.94
CA GLY A 92 15.60 34.92 38.70
C GLY A 92 14.41 34.07 38.24
N LYS A 93 13.89 34.37 37.04
CA LYS A 93 12.82 33.57 36.42
C LYS A 93 13.30 32.17 36.05
N SER A 94 14.51 32.08 35.51
CA SER A 94 15.15 30.87 34.98
C SER A 94 16.47 30.54 35.71
N LEU A 95 17.10 31.55 36.32
CA LEU A 95 18.30 31.40 37.14
C LEU A 95 17.94 31.09 38.60
N ASP A 96 18.58 30.06 39.16
CA ASP A 96 18.51 29.79 40.59
C ASP A 96 19.24 30.87 41.40
N GLN A 97 18.93 30.95 42.69
CA GLN A 97 19.67 31.82 43.62
C GLN A 97 21.15 31.39 43.63
N PRO A 98 22.09 32.32 43.39
CA PRO A 98 23.52 32.01 43.40
C PRO A 98 23.96 31.50 44.77
N LYS A 99 24.91 30.55 44.77
CA LYS A 99 25.53 30.03 45.99
C LYS A 99 26.96 30.51 46.07
N ALA A 100 27.31 31.25 47.12
CA ALA A 100 28.66 31.70 47.36
C ALA A 100 29.35 30.82 48.40
N THR A 101 30.60 30.45 48.14
CA THR A 101 31.47 29.71 49.06
C THR A 101 32.85 30.36 49.11
N ILE A 102 33.47 30.42 50.29
CA ILE A 102 34.84 30.91 50.45
C ILE A 102 35.74 29.72 50.77
N ASN A 103 36.73 29.48 49.91
CA ASN A 103 37.77 28.46 50.11
C ASN A 103 39.12 29.17 50.33
N GLY A 104 39.48 29.36 51.59
CA GLY A 104 40.67 30.13 51.97
C GLY A 104 40.48 31.62 51.65
N ASN A 105 41.18 32.12 50.62
CA ASN A 105 41.07 33.50 50.13
C ASN A 105 40.31 33.61 48.80
N LEU A 106 39.75 32.51 48.29
CA LEU A 106 39.09 32.48 46.99
C LEU A 106 37.57 32.40 47.17
N LEU A 107 36.85 33.34 46.55
CA LEU A 107 35.39 33.40 46.53
C LEU A 107 34.88 32.66 45.28
N ASN A 108 34.18 31.56 45.49
CA ASN A 108 33.51 30.79 44.45
C ASN A 108 32.02 31.12 44.45
N ILE A 109 31.47 31.45 43.27
CA ILE A 109 30.05 31.73 43.07
C ILE A 109 29.52 30.71 42.05
N GLU A 110 28.61 29.87 42.48
CA GLU A 110 27.92 28.91 41.63
C GLU A 110 26.54 29.45 41.23
N CYS A 111 26.33 29.59 39.92
CA CYS A 111 25.06 29.98 39.33
C CYS A 111 24.54 28.82 38.48
N ASN A 112 23.41 28.24 38.88
CA ASN A 112 22.75 27.20 38.10
C ASN A 112 21.56 27.81 37.35
N LYS A 113 21.43 27.48 36.07
CA LYS A 113 20.25 27.80 35.27
C LYS A 113 19.35 26.57 35.27
N LYS A 114 18.06 26.74 35.57
CA LYS A 114 17.09 25.66 35.42
C LYS A 114 17.06 25.22 33.95
N ALA A 115 16.90 23.92 33.72
CA ALA A 115 16.72 23.42 32.38
C ALA A 115 15.43 24.04 31.80
N GLU A 116 15.59 25.01 30.90
CA GLU A 116 14.50 25.48 30.05
C GLU A 116 14.19 24.33 29.10
N GLU A 117 13.18 23.53 29.43
CA GLU A 117 12.71 22.44 28.57
C GLU A 117 12.29 23.03 27.22
N LEU A 118 13.15 22.95 26.19
CA LEU A 118 12.81 22.75 24.77
C LEU A 118 11.57 23.49 24.19
N PHE A 119 11.15 24.63 24.73
CA PHE A 119 10.01 25.44 24.27
C PHE A 119 10.26 26.12 22.90
N LYS A 120 11.33 25.71 22.22
CA LYS A 120 11.83 26.23 20.96
C LYS A 120 11.61 25.29 19.78
N GLN A 121 11.26 24.02 20.01
CA GLN A 121 10.82 23.14 18.93
C GLN A 121 9.33 23.37 18.65
N TRP A 122 8.98 24.57 18.19
CA TRP A 122 7.66 24.79 17.61
C TRP A 122 7.59 23.95 16.32
N LYS A 123 7.03 22.75 16.45
CA LYS A 123 6.87 21.80 15.35
C LYS A 123 5.57 22.16 14.63
N GLU A 124 5.62 23.15 13.73
CA GLU A 124 4.55 23.38 12.76
C GLU A 124 4.46 22.15 11.84
N THR A 125 3.67 21.16 12.25
CA THR A 125 3.38 20.00 11.41
C THR A 125 2.24 20.40 10.48
N TYR A 126 2.59 21.05 9.38
CA TYR A 126 1.60 21.43 8.38
C TYR A 126 1.27 20.21 7.51
N ILE A 127 0.23 19.47 7.90
CA ILE A 127 -0.31 18.37 7.11
C ILE A 127 -1.23 18.99 6.06
N LYS A 128 -0.69 19.27 4.87
CA LYS A 128 -1.49 19.59 3.70
C LYS A 128 -2.10 18.29 3.19
N GLU A 129 -3.30 17.98 3.67
CA GLU A 129 -4.12 16.92 3.09
C GLU A 129 -4.62 17.41 1.73
N HIS A 130 -3.85 17.14 0.69
CA HIS A 130 -4.40 17.17 -0.65
C HIS A 130 -5.35 15.97 -0.75
N GLU A 131 -6.65 16.21 -0.55
CA GLU A 131 -7.71 15.28 -0.91
C GLU A 131 -7.65 15.04 -2.43
N GLN A 132 -6.76 14.16 -2.86
CA GLN A 132 -6.76 13.65 -4.23
C GLN A 132 -7.97 12.75 -4.32
N LYS A 133 -9.06 13.30 -4.87
CA LYS A 133 -10.26 12.55 -5.21
C LYS A 133 -9.82 11.27 -5.93
N PRO A 134 -10.14 10.08 -5.40
CA PRO A 134 -9.75 8.84 -6.05
C PRO A 134 -10.38 8.83 -7.45
N ILE A 135 -9.53 8.89 -8.47
CA ILE A 135 -9.96 8.60 -9.84
C ILE A 135 -10.18 7.10 -9.87
N TYR A 136 -11.43 6.69 -9.64
CA TYR A 136 -11.88 5.33 -9.90
C TYR A 136 -11.71 5.07 -11.39
N VAL A 137 -10.59 4.46 -11.78
CA VAL A 137 -10.49 3.82 -13.08
C VAL A 137 -11.58 2.76 -13.08
N PRO A 138 -12.65 2.89 -13.89
CA PRO A 138 -13.72 1.91 -13.89
C PRO A 138 -13.08 0.56 -14.23
N GLN A 139 -13.24 -0.42 -13.33
CA GLN A 139 -12.92 -1.79 -13.68
C GLN A 139 -13.62 -2.08 -15.00
N PRO A 140 -12.93 -2.67 -16.01
CA PRO A 140 -13.59 -3.05 -17.24
C PRO A 140 -14.67 -4.07 -16.88
N VAL A 141 -15.91 -3.61 -16.77
CA VAL A 141 -17.06 -4.48 -16.50
C VAL A 141 -17.15 -5.43 -17.67
N TYR A 142 -16.89 -6.71 -17.39
CA TYR A 142 -16.94 -7.78 -18.38
C TYR A 142 -18.38 -7.94 -18.85
N LYS A 143 -18.70 -7.28 -19.97
CA LYS A 143 -19.93 -7.53 -20.70
C LYS A 143 -19.61 -8.64 -21.70
N ASP A 144 -20.14 -9.84 -21.45
CA ASP A 144 -20.08 -10.92 -22.42
C ASP A 144 -20.58 -10.39 -23.77
N LYS A 145 -19.71 -10.44 -24.78
CA LYS A 145 -20.05 -9.95 -26.12
C LYS A 145 -21.26 -10.76 -26.59
N PRO A 146 -22.39 -10.12 -26.95
CA PRO A 146 -23.55 -10.86 -27.43
C PRO A 146 -23.14 -11.64 -28.69
N LEU A 147 -23.61 -12.88 -28.82
CA LEU A 147 -23.33 -13.69 -30.00
C LEU A 147 -23.79 -12.90 -31.24
N THR A 148 -22.90 -12.80 -32.23
CA THR A 148 -23.26 -12.18 -33.50
C THR A 148 -24.39 -12.97 -34.15
N LEU A 149 -25.25 -12.28 -34.90
CA LEU A 149 -26.35 -12.93 -35.63
C LEU A 149 -25.82 -14.07 -36.53
N TRP A 150 -24.65 -13.88 -37.13
CA TRP A 150 -23.97 -14.90 -37.93
C TRP A 150 -23.58 -16.15 -37.11
N GLN A 151 -22.94 -15.96 -35.96
CA GLN A 151 -22.60 -17.07 -35.05
C GLN A 151 -23.85 -17.82 -34.58
N LYS A 152 -24.92 -17.09 -34.28
CA LYS A 152 -26.21 -17.68 -33.89
C LYS A 152 -26.80 -18.54 -35.02
N SER A 153 -26.74 -18.05 -36.26
CA SER A 153 -27.17 -18.81 -37.44
C SER A 153 -26.33 -20.07 -37.66
N GLN A 154 -25.01 -19.98 -37.50
CA GLN A 154 -24.11 -21.14 -37.64
C GLN A 154 -24.37 -22.21 -36.57
N ILE A 155 -24.61 -21.81 -35.32
CA ILE A 155 -24.97 -22.74 -34.24
C ILE A 155 -26.30 -23.43 -34.55
N TRP A 156 -27.30 -22.70 -35.07
CA TRP A 156 -28.60 -23.26 -35.41
C TRP A 156 -28.51 -24.27 -36.57
N LEU A 157 -27.76 -23.93 -37.62
CA LEU A 157 -27.47 -24.85 -38.73
C LEU A 157 -26.73 -26.11 -38.26
N GLY A 158 -25.75 -25.98 -37.38
CA GLY A 158 -25.04 -27.12 -36.80
C GLY A 158 -25.96 -28.06 -36.03
N ARG A 159 -26.92 -27.51 -35.25
CA ARG A 159 -27.91 -28.31 -34.51
C ARG A 159 -28.85 -29.09 -35.43
N ILE A 160 -29.30 -28.47 -36.51
CA ILE A 160 -30.14 -29.13 -37.52
C ILE A 160 -29.37 -30.26 -38.20
N PHE A 161 -28.12 -30.00 -38.58
CA PHE A 161 -27.27 -31.01 -39.22
C PHE A 161 -27.03 -32.23 -38.31
N LEU A 162 -26.77 -32.00 -37.01
CA LEU A 162 -26.67 -33.09 -36.03
C LEU A 162 -27.98 -33.88 -35.88
N GLY A 163 -29.14 -33.21 -35.97
CA GLY A 163 -30.45 -33.87 -35.97
C GLY A 163 -30.66 -34.80 -37.17
N PHE A 164 -30.24 -34.39 -38.37
CA PHE A 164 -30.31 -35.27 -39.55
C PHE A 164 -29.35 -36.46 -39.45
N ILE A 165 -28.14 -36.25 -38.91
CA ILE A 165 -27.18 -37.34 -38.67
C ILE A 165 -27.75 -38.34 -37.67
N SER A 166 -28.37 -37.88 -36.56
CA SER A 166 -28.91 -38.79 -35.55
C SER A 166 -30.09 -39.61 -36.08
N LEU A 167 -30.98 -39.01 -36.87
CA LEU A 167 -32.07 -39.73 -37.55
C LEU A 167 -31.54 -40.73 -38.57
N GLY A 168 -30.53 -40.35 -39.36
CA GLY A 168 -29.87 -41.25 -40.31
C GLY A 168 -29.18 -42.44 -39.62
N ALA A 169 -28.50 -42.19 -38.49
CA ALA A 169 -27.87 -43.22 -37.68
C ALA A 169 -28.90 -44.17 -37.07
N LEU A 170 -30.03 -43.65 -36.54
CA LEU A 170 -31.13 -44.47 -36.02
C LEU A 170 -31.74 -45.36 -37.10
N ALA A 171 -32.02 -44.81 -38.29
CA ALA A 171 -32.54 -45.58 -39.42
C ALA A 171 -31.54 -46.67 -39.86
N PHE A 172 -30.24 -46.35 -39.88
CA PHE A 172 -29.20 -47.32 -40.21
C PHE A 172 -29.10 -48.45 -39.17
N ILE A 173 -29.18 -48.12 -37.87
CA ILE A 173 -29.16 -49.11 -36.78
C ILE A 173 -30.40 -50.01 -36.83
N LEU A 174 -31.59 -49.43 -37.03
CA LEU A 174 -32.84 -50.19 -37.15
C LEU A 174 -32.82 -51.17 -38.34
N ARG A 175 -32.28 -50.72 -39.48
CA ARG A 175 -32.08 -51.55 -40.67
C ARG A 175 -31.02 -52.65 -40.45
N TRP A 176 -29.98 -52.37 -39.68
CA TRP A 176 -28.94 -53.37 -39.34
C TRP A 176 -29.49 -54.43 -38.37
N LYS A 177 -30.35 -54.05 -37.42
CA LYS A 177 -31.06 -54.99 -36.56
C LYS A 177 -32.20 -55.75 -37.26
N LYS A 178 -32.43 -55.53 -38.57
CA LYS A 178 -33.53 -56.12 -39.37
C LYS A 178 -34.91 -55.97 -38.72
N ILE A 179 -35.15 -54.86 -38.04
CA ILE A 179 -36.47 -54.52 -37.48
C ILE A 179 -37.36 -53.89 -38.57
N ILE A 180 -36.73 -53.31 -39.59
CA ILE A 180 -37.22 -52.81 -40.89
C ILE A 180 -36.23 -53.28 -41.95
#